data_AF-A0A2D4TB48-F1
#
_entry.id   AF-A0A2D4TB48-F1
#
_cell.length_a   1.000
_cell.length_b   1.000
_cell.length_c   1.000
_cell.angle_alpha   90.00
_cell.angle_beta   90.00
_cell.angle_gamma   90.00
#
_symmetry.space_group_name_H-M   'P 1'
#
loop_
_entity.id
_entity.type
_entity.pdbx_description
1 polymer ?
#
loop_
_entity_poly.entity_id
_entity_poly.type
_entity_poly.pdbx_seq_one_letter_code
_entity_poly.pdbx_strand_id
1 'polypeptide(L)'
;MYRSAVVLSLLVSVTACAAVEAPSVGPPLCAAGWAQAVETNVGTGDGRGHGPDVGSHEWQSVVEFRLGVRGLTGLPARGSAPWCAYIEALAADTDPVQYVCEDADVATLNVHFLTTEPPTMIARRGDVLSLLTLQRSASGARYQGDDMSFWEHHGEARVTRGADAADVRCQALP
;
A
#
# COMPACT_ATOMS: atom_id res chain seq x y z
N MET A 1 11.93 -33.11 -81.84
CA MET A 1 12.90 -33.41 -80.75
C MET A 1 12.88 -32.25 -79.77
N TYR A 2 12.60 -32.52 -78.48
CA TYR A 2 12.85 -31.69 -77.27
C TYR A 2 12.07 -30.36 -77.14
N ARG A 3 11.53 -29.93 -75.99
CA ARG A 3 11.36 -30.50 -74.63
C ARG A 3 10.45 -29.51 -73.87
N SER A 4 9.30 -29.94 -73.36
CA SER A 4 8.51 -29.11 -72.44
C SER A 4 9.11 -29.22 -71.02
N ALA A 5 9.60 -28.11 -70.49
CA ALA A 5 10.05 -28.02 -69.10
C ALA A 5 8.84 -27.72 -68.20
N VAL A 6 8.42 -28.72 -67.41
CA VAL A 6 7.44 -28.52 -66.32
C VAL A 6 8.23 -28.10 -65.09
N VAL A 7 8.11 -26.84 -64.70
CA VAL A 7 8.67 -26.32 -63.44
C VAL A 7 7.66 -26.61 -62.33
N LEU A 8 7.96 -27.62 -61.52
CA LEU A 8 7.17 -27.99 -60.35
C LEU A 8 7.58 -27.08 -59.17
N SER A 9 6.80 -26.03 -58.90
CA SER A 9 7.00 -25.17 -57.74
C SER A 9 6.68 -25.91 -56.45
N LEU A 10 7.73 -26.22 -55.68
CA LEU A 10 7.64 -26.85 -54.36
C LEU A 10 7.20 -25.79 -53.32
N LEU A 11 5.94 -25.84 -52.90
CA LEU A 11 5.41 -25.02 -51.80
C LEU A 11 5.90 -25.56 -50.46
N VAL A 12 6.90 -24.90 -49.86
CA VAL A 12 7.38 -25.18 -48.50
C VAL A 12 6.43 -24.51 -47.51
N SER A 13 5.65 -25.31 -46.78
CA SER A 13 4.77 -24.83 -45.71
C SER A 13 5.60 -24.61 -44.44
N VAL A 14 5.87 -23.35 -44.09
CA VAL A 14 6.50 -23.00 -42.81
C VAL A 14 5.43 -23.05 -41.73
N THR A 15 5.40 -24.12 -40.94
CA THR A 15 4.55 -24.22 -39.75
C THR A 15 5.12 -23.32 -38.66
N ALA A 16 4.49 -22.16 -38.45
CA ALA A 16 4.78 -21.29 -37.31
C ALA A 16 4.31 -21.97 -36.02
N CYS A 17 5.21 -22.21 -35.07
CA CYS A 17 4.82 -22.51 -33.70
C CYS A 17 4.30 -21.22 -33.07
N ALA A 18 2.99 -21.14 -32.77
CA ALA A 18 2.47 -20.09 -31.92
C ALA A 18 2.98 -20.33 -30.48
N ALA A 19 3.68 -19.34 -29.92
CA ALA A 19 4.00 -19.36 -28.50
C ALA A 19 2.69 -19.27 -27.72
N VAL A 20 2.48 -20.19 -26.76
CA VAL A 20 1.36 -20.11 -25.83
C VAL A 20 1.64 -18.92 -24.92
N GLU A 21 0.87 -17.84 -25.06
CA GLU A 21 0.86 -16.76 -24.07
C GLU A 21 0.45 -17.36 -22.72
N ALA A 22 1.37 -17.28 -21.75
CA ALA A 22 1.07 -17.63 -20.38
C ALA A 22 -0.13 -16.79 -19.91
N PRO A 23 -0.99 -17.34 -19.02
CA PRO A 23 -2.09 -16.56 -18.45
C PRO A 23 -1.52 -15.24 -17.93
N SER A 24 -2.17 -14.14 -18.31
CA SER A 24 -1.77 -12.79 -17.92
C SER A 24 -1.83 -12.68 -16.40
N VAL A 25 -0.66 -12.81 -15.76
CA VAL A 25 -0.48 -12.30 -14.41
C VAL A 25 -0.85 -10.83 -14.51
N GLY A 26 -1.91 -10.42 -13.78
CA GLY A 26 -2.34 -9.03 -13.75
C GLY A 26 -1.17 -8.09 -13.41
N PRO A 27 -1.32 -6.78 -13.62
CA PRO A 27 -0.28 -5.84 -13.25
C PRO A 27 0.19 -6.10 -11.80
N PRO A 28 1.51 -6.01 -11.52
CA PRO A 28 2.03 -6.26 -10.19
C PRO A 28 1.36 -5.29 -9.20
N LEU A 29 0.83 -5.83 -8.10
CA LEU A 29 0.05 -5.09 -7.11
C LEU A 29 0.86 -3.97 -6.43
N CYS A 30 2.12 -4.26 -6.11
CA CYS A 30 3.09 -3.37 -5.46
C CYS A 30 4.49 -3.67 -6.07
N ALA A 31 5.58 -3.40 -5.35
CA ALA A 31 6.93 -3.77 -5.78
C ALA A 31 7.08 -5.29 -6.01
N ALA A 32 8.05 -5.68 -6.83
CA ALA A 32 8.33 -7.09 -7.11
C ALA A 32 8.63 -7.87 -5.81
N GLY A 33 7.97 -9.01 -5.62
CA GLY A 33 8.11 -9.85 -4.42
C GLY A 33 7.38 -9.35 -3.17
N TRP A 34 6.79 -8.16 -3.21
CA TRP A 34 6.09 -7.56 -2.06
C TRP A 34 4.96 -8.46 -1.52
N ALA A 35 4.12 -9.00 -2.41
CA ALA A 35 2.97 -9.81 -1.99
C ALA A 35 3.40 -11.11 -1.30
N GLN A 36 4.49 -11.72 -1.76
CA GLN A 36 5.07 -12.92 -1.13
C GLN A 36 5.69 -12.59 0.24
N ALA A 37 6.32 -11.42 0.39
CA ALA A 37 6.86 -10.99 1.68
C ALA A 37 5.73 -10.76 2.70
N VAL A 38 4.66 -10.06 2.29
CA VAL A 38 3.47 -9.87 3.14
C VAL A 38 2.83 -11.22 3.49
N GLU A 39 2.68 -12.13 2.53
CA GLU A 39 2.16 -13.48 2.80
C GLU A 39 3.04 -14.24 3.81
N THR A 40 4.35 -14.11 3.73
CA THR A 40 5.28 -14.79 4.66
C THR A 40 5.06 -14.34 6.10
N ASN A 41 4.77 -13.06 6.32
CA ASN A 41 4.57 -12.53 7.67
C ASN A 41 3.13 -12.69 8.17
N VAL A 42 2.12 -12.53 7.30
CA VAL A 42 0.69 -12.53 7.69
C VAL A 42 0.07 -13.93 7.62
N GLY A 43 0.56 -14.77 6.70
CA GLY A 43 0.17 -16.16 6.48
C GLY A 43 -1.32 -16.36 6.21
N THR A 44 -1.85 -15.96 5.06
CA THR A 44 -3.31 -15.92 4.80
C THR A 44 -3.98 -17.27 4.62
N GLY A 45 -3.22 -18.34 4.37
CA GLY A 45 -3.74 -19.71 4.19
C GLY A 45 -4.42 -20.32 5.42
N ASP A 46 -5.15 -21.41 5.19
CA ASP A 46 -5.86 -22.18 6.22
C ASP A 46 -5.01 -23.31 6.86
N GLY A 47 -3.76 -23.45 6.45
CA GLY A 47 -2.84 -24.50 6.89
C GLY A 47 -3.07 -25.88 6.26
N ARG A 48 -4.02 -26.01 5.32
CA ARG A 48 -4.35 -27.25 4.60
C ARG A 48 -4.01 -27.20 3.11
N GLY A 49 -3.29 -26.16 2.69
CA GLY A 49 -2.98 -25.91 1.29
C GLY A 49 -4.11 -25.21 0.52
N HIS A 50 -5.14 -24.73 1.22
CA HIS A 50 -6.13 -23.83 0.66
C HIS A 50 -5.86 -22.39 1.14
N GLY A 51 -6.03 -21.44 0.24
CA GLY A 51 -5.82 -20.03 0.51
C GLY A 51 -6.10 -19.22 -0.74
N PRO A 52 -6.33 -17.91 -0.59
CA PRO A 52 -6.49 -17.03 -1.74
C PRO A 52 -5.16 -16.95 -2.52
N ASP A 53 -5.25 -16.75 -3.83
CA ASP A 53 -4.06 -16.58 -4.66
C ASP A 53 -3.30 -15.31 -4.24
N VAL A 54 -2.01 -15.43 -3.89
CA VAL A 54 -1.20 -14.32 -3.39
C VAL A 54 -1.19 -13.16 -4.40
N GLY A 55 -1.54 -11.97 -3.92
CA GLY A 55 -1.69 -10.76 -4.75
C GLY A 55 -3.09 -10.53 -5.32
N SER A 56 -3.98 -11.52 -5.30
CA SER A 56 -5.38 -11.38 -5.75
C SER A 56 -6.20 -10.42 -4.88
N HIS A 57 -7.33 -9.94 -5.38
CA HIS A 57 -8.26 -9.09 -4.61
C HIS A 57 -8.81 -9.78 -3.36
N GLU A 58 -9.00 -11.10 -3.42
CA GLU A 58 -9.43 -11.90 -2.27
C GLU A 58 -8.32 -11.96 -1.22
N TRP A 59 -7.08 -12.22 -1.65
CA TRP A 59 -5.90 -12.20 -0.76
C TRP A 59 -5.72 -10.85 -0.10
N GLN A 60 -5.82 -9.74 -0.85
CA GLN A 60 -5.74 -8.37 -0.29
C GLN A 60 -6.79 -8.14 0.81
N SER A 61 -8.01 -8.66 0.64
CA SER A 61 -9.08 -8.57 1.65
C SER A 61 -8.80 -9.38 2.91
N VAL A 62 -8.16 -10.55 2.76
CA VAL A 62 -7.75 -11.39 3.91
C VAL A 62 -6.58 -10.74 4.65
N VAL A 63 -5.61 -10.16 3.94
CA VAL A 63 -4.51 -9.40 4.54
C VAL A 63 -5.03 -8.25 5.39
N GLU A 64 -5.92 -7.40 4.84
CA GLU A 64 -6.52 -6.29 5.60
C GLU A 64 -7.28 -6.78 6.84
N PHE A 65 -7.96 -7.93 6.73
CA PHE A 65 -8.68 -8.51 7.86
C PHE A 65 -7.74 -8.97 8.97
N ARG A 66 -6.68 -9.71 8.61
CA ARG A 66 -5.71 -10.23 9.59
C ARG A 66 -4.90 -9.13 10.26
N LEU A 67 -4.58 -8.07 9.53
CA LEU A 67 -3.91 -6.88 10.06
C LEU A 67 -4.87 -5.92 10.81
N GLY A 68 -6.16 -6.27 10.91
CA GLY A 68 -7.13 -5.46 11.67
C GLY A 68 -7.42 -4.08 11.07
N VAL A 69 -7.21 -3.91 9.75
CA VAL A 69 -7.45 -2.65 9.04
C VAL A 69 -8.64 -2.70 8.08
N ARG A 70 -9.23 -3.88 7.88
CA ARG A 70 -10.43 -4.02 7.04
C ARG A 70 -11.61 -3.27 7.64
N GLY A 71 -12.22 -2.38 6.84
CA GLY A 71 -13.37 -1.59 7.23
C GLY A 71 -13.04 -0.26 7.91
N LEU A 72 -11.75 0.04 8.12
CA LEU A 72 -11.34 1.37 8.59
C LEU A 72 -11.69 2.43 7.55
N THR A 73 -12.21 3.56 8.02
CA THR A 73 -12.47 4.73 7.16
C THR A 73 -11.14 5.37 6.80
N GLY A 74 -10.95 5.74 5.53
CA GLY A 74 -9.71 6.40 5.08
C GLY A 74 -8.54 5.46 4.83
N LEU A 75 -8.77 4.14 4.81
CA LEU A 75 -7.76 3.18 4.33
C LEU A 75 -7.37 3.53 2.88
N PRO A 76 -6.07 3.68 2.56
CA PRO A 76 -5.67 4.01 1.20
C PRO A 76 -6.11 2.94 0.19
N ALA A 77 -6.31 3.34 -1.07
CA ALA A 77 -6.75 2.42 -2.11
C ALA A 77 -5.76 1.27 -2.29
N ARG A 78 -6.27 0.04 -2.41
CA ARG A 78 -5.44 -1.16 -2.61
C ARG A 78 -4.52 -0.99 -3.83
N GLY A 79 -3.26 -1.38 -3.69
CA GLY A 79 -2.22 -1.19 -4.72
C GLY A 79 -1.68 0.23 -4.86
N SER A 80 -2.19 1.22 -4.12
CA SER A 80 -1.55 2.54 -4.05
C SER A 80 -0.26 2.48 -3.24
N ALA A 81 0.69 3.37 -3.51
CA ALA A 81 1.96 3.41 -2.76
C ALA A 81 1.75 3.54 -1.23
N PRO A 82 0.84 4.40 -0.72
CA PRO A 82 0.52 4.44 0.71
C PRO A 82 -0.06 3.13 1.26
N TRP A 83 -0.92 2.44 0.50
CA TRP A 83 -1.47 1.15 0.93
C TRP A 83 -0.39 0.09 1.02
N CYS A 84 0.45 -0.03 -0.02
CA CYS A 84 1.56 -1.00 -0.05
C CYS A 84 2.52 -0.79 1.13
N ALA A 85 2.92 0.45 1.39
CA ALA A 85 3.82 0.78 2.49
C ALA A 85 3.19 0.57 3.87
N TYR A 86 1.89 0.87 4.01
CA TYR A 86 1.20 0.68 5.30
C TYR A 86 1.01 -0.80 5.64
N ILE A 87 0.57 -1.60 4.68
CA ILE A 87 0.43 -3.06 4.85
C ILE A 87 1.79 -3.70 5.13
N GLU A 88 2.86 -3.24 4.47
CA GLU A 88 4.23 -3.70 4.75
C GLU A 88 4.66 -3.37 6.18
N ALA A 89 4.45 -2.14 6.65
CA ALA A 89 4.79 -1.75 8.03
C ALA A 89 4.05 -2.60 9.07
N LEU A 90 2.75 -2.83 8.87
CA LEU A 90 1.94 -3.67 9.76
C LEU A 90 2.35 -5.14 9.70
N ALA A 91 2.62 -5.67 8.50
CA ALA A 91 3.09 -7.05 8.33
C ALA A 91 4.49 -7.26 8.91
N ALA A 92 5.30 -6.20 9.03
CA ALA A 92 6.61 -6.25 9.67
C ALA A 92 6.55 -5.98 11.19
N ASP A 93 5.35 -5.96 11.80
CA ASP A 93 5.14 -5.61 13.21
C ASP A 93 5.84 -4.29 13.60
N THR A 94 5.87 -3.32 12.69
CA THR A 94 6.43 -1.99 12.99
C THR A 94 5.43 -1.21 13.83
N ASP A 95 5.77 -0.93 15.09
CA ASP A 95 4.91 -0.18 15.99
C ASP A 95 4.68 1.27 15.51
N PRO A 96 3.44 1.79 15.63
CA PRO A 96 3.18 3.21 15.41
C PRO A 96 3.81 4.06 16.54
N VAL A 97 4.17 5.29 16.20
CA VAL A 97 4.44 6.30 17.22
C VAL A 97 3.10 6.76 17.81
N GLN A 98 2.93 6.59 19.11
CA GLN A 98 1.73 7.03 19.81
C GLN A 98 1.87 8.47 20.28
N TYR A 99 0.88 9.30 20.00
CA TYR A 99 0.79 10.67 20.48
C TYR A 99 -0.44 10.85 21.38
N VAL A 100 -0.27 11.49 22.53
CA VAL A 100 -1.35 11.89 23.43
C VAL A 100 -1.62 13.37 23.26
N CYS A 101 -2.86 13.73 22.96
CA CYS A 101 -3.25 15.11 22.65
C CYS A 101 -3.99 15.79 23.81
N GLU A 102 -3.85 17.11 23.94
CA GLU A 102 -4.50 17.91 24.99
C GLU A 102 -6.05 17.95 24.87
N ASP A 103 -6.60 17.58 23.71
CA ASP A 103 -8.04 17.56 23.43
C ASP A 103 -8.64 16.14 23.59
N ALA A 104 -9.71 16.05 24.39
CA ALA A 104 -10.38 14.81 24.79
C ALA A 104 -11.02 14.03 23.63
N ASP A 105 -11.39 14.71 22.53
CA ASP A 105 -11.94 14.06 21.32
C ASP A 105 -10.84 13.48 20.39
N VAL A 106 -9.58 13.57 20.83
CA VAL A 106 -8.37 13.16 20.08
C VAL A 106 -7.44 12.26 20.90
N ALA A 107 -7.89 11.80 22.07
CA ALA A 107 -7.06 11.34 23.19
C ALA A 107 -5.78 10.56 22.84
N THR A 108 -5.77 9.75 21.77
CA THR A 108 -4.54 9.15 21.23
C THR A 108 -4.55 9.08 19.70
N LEU A 109 -3.41 9.42 19.08
CA LEU A 109 -3.13 9.21 17.66
C LEU A 109 -2.01 8.18 17.50
N ASN A 110 -2.26 7.11 16.72
CA ASN A 110 -1.23 6.15 16.33
C ASN A 110 -0.72 6.52 14.94
N VAL A 111 0.57 6.84 14.83
CA VAL A 111 1.14 7.42 13.61
C VAL A 111 2.19 6.49 13.02
N HIS A 112 2.00 6.10 11.75
CA HIS A 112 3.04 5.48 10.95
C HIS A 112 3.61 6.50 9.96
N PHE A 113 4.93 6.66 9.97
CA PHE A 113 5.67 7.41 8.96
C PHE A 113 6.19 6.42 7.92
N LEU A 114 5.75 6.57 6.67
CA LEU A 114 5.94 5.61 5.60
C LEU A 114 6.94 6.14 4.57
N THR A 115 7.81 5.24 4.10
CA THR A 115 8.82 5.52 3.07
C THR A 115 8.22 5.44 1.67
N THR A 116 7.41 6.44 1.33
CA THR A 116 6.81 6.62 -0.01
C THR A 116 7.34 7.88 -0.69
N GLU A 117 6.96 8.12 -1.95
CA GLU A 117 7.21 9.38 -2.67
C GLU A 117 5.87 10.04 -3.07
N PRO A 118 5.50 11.20 -2.49
CA PRO A 118 6.17 11.87 -1.36
C PRO A 118 6.07 11.05 -0.06
N PRO A 119 6.93 11.31 0.95
CA PRO A 119 6.82 10.64 2.24
C PRO A 119 5.43 10.81 2.84
N THR A 120 4.82 9.69 3.22
CA THR A 120 3.44 9.64 3.69
C THR A 120 3.41 9.42 5.18
N MET A 121 2.40 9.97 5.84
CA MET A 121 2.06 9.66 7.21
C MET A 121 0.60 9.14 7.24
N ILE A 122 0.37 8.05 7.96
CA ILE A 122 -0.98 7.59 8.29
C ILE A 122 -1.18 7.77 9.80
N ALA A 123 -2.16 8.59 10.17
CA ALA A 123 -2.59 8.75 11.55
C ALA A 123 -3.90 7.97 11.78
N ARG A 124 -3.89 7.05 12.74
CA ARG A 124 -5.07 6.29 13.16
C ARG A 124 -5.64 6.85 14.46
N ARG A 125 -6.95 7.10 14.45
CA ARG A 125 -7.77 7.43 15.63
C ARG A 125 -9.02 6.54 15.62
N GLY A 126 -9.07 5.56 16.52
CA GLY A 126 -10.13 4.54 16.51
C GLY A 126 -10.20 3.85 15.15
N ASP A 127 -11.35 3.96 14.48
CA ASP A 127 -11.62 3.34 13.19
C ASP A 127 -11.39 4.26 11.97
N VAL A 128 -10.78 5.43 12.20
CA VAL A 128 -10.50 6.42 11.15
C VAL A 128 -8.99 6.54 10.93
N LEU A 129 -8.60 6.46 9.67
CA LEU A 129 -7.27 6.74 9.16
C LEU A 129 -7.29 8.08 8.43
N SER A 130 -6.32 8.93 8.74
CA SER A 130 -6.02 10.14 7.99
C SER A 130 -4.71 9.95 7.23
N LEU A 131 -4.76 10.12 5.92
CA LEU A 131 -3.61 10.07 5.02
C LEU A 131 -3.04 11.48 4.81
N LEU A 132 -1.77 11.68 5.12
CA LEU A 132 -1.09 12.96 4.97
C LEU A 132 0.23 12.78 4.22
N THR A 133 0.69 13.83 3.54
CA THR A 133 1.97 13.83 2.81
C THR A 133 2.88 14.93 3.33
N LEU A 134 4.19 14.66 3.33
CA LEU A 134 5.21 15.61 3.79
C LEU A 134 5.19 16.88 2.94
N GLN A 135 5.14 18.01 3.61
CA GLN A 135 5.21 19.36 3.04
C GLN A 135 6.57 19.99 3.36
N ARG A 136 6.97 20.96 2.53
CA ARG A 136 8.13 21.80 2.85
C ARG A 136 7.83 22.66 4.08
N SER A 137 8.74 22.66 5.05
CA SER A 137 8.67 23.42 6.30
C SER A 137 10.02 24.08 6.61
N ALA A 138 10.01 25.15 7.40
CA ALA A 138 11.23 25.85 7.83
C ALA A 138 11.94 25.13 9.00
N SER A 139 11.18 24.40 9.82
CA SER A 139 11.67 23.58 10.94
C SER A 139 10.66 22.46 11.22
N GLY A 140 11.12 21.30 11.70
CA GLY A 140 10.28 20.13 11.97
C GLY A 140 9.69 19.48 10.73
N ALA A 141 8.99 18.36 10.91
CA ALA A 141 8.33 17.63 9.84
C ALA A 141 6.84 17.99 9.78
N ARG A 142 6.40 18.64 8.70
CA ARG A 142 5.00 18.98 8.49
C ARG A 142 4.36 18.04 7.48
N TYR A 143 3.31 17.35 7.88
CA TYR A 143 2.46 16.53 7.03
C TYR A 143 1.10 17.21 6.86
N GLN A 144 0.54 17.13 5.65
CA GLN A 144 -0.76 17.73 5.32
C GLN A 144 -1.59 16.73 4.51
N GLY A 145 -2.85 16.59 4.89
CA GLY A 145 -3.91 15.91 4.15
C GLY A 145 -5.10 16.85 3.92
N ASP A 146 -6.22 16.28 3.48
CA ASP A 146 -7.41 17.04 3.07
C ASP A 146 -8.03 17.84 4.22
N ASP A 147 -8.16 17.23 5.40
CA ASP A 147 -8.84 17.79 6.56
C ASP A 147 -7.96 17.84 7.81
N MET A 148 -6.67 17.50 7.69
CA MET A 148 -5.77 17.41 8.83
C MET A 148 -4.37 17.92 8.47
N SER A 149 -3.76 18.66 9.39
CA SER A 149 -2.32 18.90 9.38
C SER A 149 -1.68 18.36 10.65
N PHE A 150 -0.43 17.95 10.52
CA PHE A 150 0.38 17.44 11.61
C PHE A 150 1.79 18.02 11.46
N TRP A 151 2.28 18.71 12.47
CA TRP A 151 3.61 19.33 12.44
C TRP A 151 4.41 18.92 13.67
N GLU A 152 5.37 18.03 13.49
CA GLU A 152 6.20 17.47 14.55
C GLU A 152 7.54 18.20 14.67
N HIS A 153 7.98 18.37 15.92
CA HIS A 153 9.31 18.80 16.28
C HIS A 153 9.72 18.26 17.67
N HIS A 154 10.73 17.39 17.70
CA HIS A 154 11.32 16.82 18.92
C HIS A 154 10.32 16.09 19.83
N GLY A 155 9.39 15.33 19.23
CA GLY A 155 8.40 14.53 19.97
C GLY A 155 7.17 15.32 20.42
N GLU A 156 7.11 16.65 20.19
CA GLU A 156 5.86 17.41 20.26
C GLU A 156 5.30 17.55 18.84
N ALA A 157 3.99 17.43 18.70
CA ALA A 157 3.27 17.69 17.46
C ALA A 157 2.16 18.72 17.65
N ARG A 158 1.99 19.60 16.67
CA ARG A 158 0.78 20.42 16.52
C ARG A 158 -0.13 19.80 15.47
N VAL A 159 -1.39 19.65 15.81
CA VAL A 159 -2.39 19.02 14.95
C VAL A 159 -3.54 19.99 14.72
N THR A 160 -3.93 20.18 13.47
CA THR A 160 -5.18 20.88 13.11
C THR A 160 -6.13 19.93 12.40
N ARG A 161 -7.45 20.11 12.61
CA ARG A 161 -8.50 19.35 11.92
C ARG A 161 -9.57 20.27 11.33
N GLY A 162 -9.63 20.37 10.01
CA GLY A 162 -10.43 21.35 9.29
C GLY A 162 -9.65 22.65 9.05
N ALA A 163 -10.05 23.41 8.04
CA ALA A 163 -9.33 24.58 7.56
C ALA A 163 -9.20 25.71 8.60
N ASP A 164 -10.16 25.82 9.53
CA ASP A 164 -10.27 26.92 10.49
C ASP A 164 -10.17 26.46 11.97
N ALA A 165 -9.72 25.23 12.22
CA ALA A 165 -9.61 24.71 13.58
C ALA A 165 -8.33 25.18 14.28
N ALA A 166 -8.43 25.33 15.61
CA ALA A 166 -7.29 25.63 16.46
C ALA A 166 -6.30 24.45 16.51
N ASP A 167 -5.01 24.79 16.65
CA ASP A 167 -3.95 23.81 16.88
C ASP A 167 -4.18 23.10 18.23
N VAL A 168 -4.14 21.77 18.20
CA VAL A 168 -4.05 20.92 19.38
C VAL A 168 -2.62 20.45 19.53
N ARG A 169 -2.06 20.54 20.74
CA ARG A 169 -0.75 19.97 21.05
C ARG A 169 -0.87 18.50 21.40
N CYS A 170 0.06 17.71 20.90
CA CYS A 170 0.18 16.29 21.17
C CYS A 170 1.63 15.95 21.51
N GLN A 171 1.83 15.03 22.45
CA GLN A 171 3.14 14.57 22.91
C GLN A 171 3.33 13.11 22.52
N ALA A 172 4.45 12.79 21.87
CA ALA A 172 4.85 11.42 21.58
C ALA A 172 5.13 10.68 22.90
N LEU A 173 4.63 9.45 22.99
CA LEU A 173 4.97 8.54 24.06
C LEU A 173 6.40 7.99 23.86
N PRO A 174 7.14 7.72 24.94
CA PRO A 174 8.49 7.14 24.89
C PRO A 174 8.54 5.75 24.26
#